data_AF-A0A2S9XAX4-F1
#
_entry.id   AF-A0A2S9XAX4-F1
#
_cell.length_a   1.000
_cell.length_b   1.000
_cell.length_c   1.000
_cell.angle_alpha   90.00
_cell.angle_beta   90.00
_cell.angle_gamma   90.00
#
_symmetry.space_group_name_H-M   'P 1'
#
loop_
_entity.id
_entity.type
_entity.pdbx_description
1 polymer ?
#
loop_
_entity_poly.entity_id
_entity_poly.type
_entity_poly.pdbx_seq_one_letter_code
_entity_poly.pdbx_strand_id
1 'polypeptide(L)'
;MLLYDNGVGNPDVAAAAVHSRTIRYTPDFDAMTATQAWADDDPQLRSPVAGDADRSAGGHVLRLDSTWVDADNPAAGARLRELDPARSPNAVWTLYMPPGKFSHRAAPISRFVGVPE
;
A
#
# COMPACT_ATOMS: atom_id res chain seq x y z
N MET A 1 -11.37 -7.70 4.66
CA MET A 1 -11.24 -6.89 3.43
C MET A 1 -9.95 -6.08 3.51
N LEU A 2 -9.08 -6.14 2.49
CA LEU A 2 -7.87 -5.33 2.37
C LEU A 2 -8.10 -4.28 1.29
N LEU A 3 -7.70 -3.04 1.56
CA LEU A 3 -7.88 -1.90 0.66
C LEU A 3 -6.58 -1.14 0.50
N TYR A 4 -6.27 -0.76 -0.74
CA TYR A 4 -5.37 0.34 -1.02
C TYR A 4 -6.20 1.63 -1.04
N ASP A 5 -5.99 2.49 -0.05
CA ASP A 5 -6.64 3.79 0.07
C ASP A 5 -5.66 4.87 -0.44
N ASN A 6 -5.92 5.42 -1.62
CA ASN A 6 -5.11 6.50 -2.19
C ASN A 6 -5.23 7.80 -1.35
N GLY A 7 -6.29 7.96 -0.58
CA GLY A 7 -6.62 9.14 0.23
C GLY A 7 -7.20 10.32 -0.57
N VAL A 8 -7.32 10.21 -1.89
CA VAL A 8 -7.76 11.29 -2.77
C VAL A 8 -9.26 11.53 -2.62
N GLY A 9 -9.65 12.81 -2.52
CA GLY A 9 -11.05 13.22 -2.47
C GLY A 9 -11.72 13.05 -1.10
N ASN A 10 -10.97 12.73 -0.05
CA ASN A 10 -11.50 12.70 1.31
C ASN A 10 -11.81 14.14 1.78
N PRO A 11 -13.10 14.52 1.99
CA PRO A 11 -13.47 15.88 2.35
C PRO A 11 -13.06 16.27 3.77
N ASP A 12 -12.81 15.28 4.64
CA ASP A 12 -12.46 15.49 6.04
C ASP A 12 -10.95 15.66 6.25
N VAL A 13 -10.14 15.46 5.19
CA VAL A 13 -8.69 15.54 5.23
C VAL A 13 -8.21 16.70 4.37
N ALA A 14 -7.45 17.62 4.98
CA ALA A 14 -6.84 18.72 4.25
C ALA A 14 -5.96 18.20 3.11
N ALA A 15 -5.97 18.87 1.96
CA ALA A 15 -5.23 18.43 0.77
C ALA A 15 -3.73 18.19 1.03
N ALA A 16 -3.12 18.92 1.97
CA ALA A 16 -1.71 18.77 2.40
C ALA A 16 -1.45 17.58 3.35
N ALA A 17 -2.50 17.00 3.96
CA ALA A 17 -2.41 15.83 4.84
C ALA A 17 -2.79 14.51 4.15
N VAL A 18 -3.33 14.55 2.93
CA VAL A 18 -3.62 13.36 2.12
C VAL A 18 -2.36 12.49 1.96
N HIS A 19 -2.49 11.20 2.21
CA HIS A 19 -1.45 10.22 1.95
C HIS A 19 -2.12 8.89 1.63
N SER A 20 -1.41 8.05 0.89
CA SER A 20 -1.89 6.72 0.53
C SER A 20 -1.49 5.71 1.59
N ARG A 21 -2.36 4.75 1.85
CA ARG A 21 -2.20 3.76 2.92
C ARG A 21 -2.85 2.45 2.53
N THR A 22 -2.33 1.36 3.08
CA THR A 22 -3.03 0.08 3.03
C THR A 22 -3.79 -0.10 4.34
N ILE A 23 -5.09 -0.40 4.27
CA ILE A 23 -5.94 -0.59 5.45
C ILE A 23 -6.66 -1.93 5.34
N ARG A 24 -6.83 -2.60 6.48
CA ARG A 24 -7.63 -3.82 6.60
C ARG A 24 -8.83 -3.58 7.48
N TYR A 25 -10.00 -3.98 6.98
CA TYR A 25 -11.26 -4.00 7.71
C TYR A 25 -11.77 -5.42 7.93
N THR A 26 -12.42 -5.62 9.07
CA THR A 26 -13.27 -6.78 9.35
C THR A 26 -14.72 -6.35 9.11
N PRO A 27 -15.37 -6.81 8.01
CA PRO A 27 -16.78 -6.55 7.78
C PRO A 27 -17.65 -7.44 8.68
N ASP A 28 -18.74 -6.88 9.18
CA ASP A 28 -19.87 -7.57 9.79
C ASP A 28 -21.09 -7.35 8.88
N PHE A 29 -21.52 -8.43 8.23
CA PHE A 29 -22.61 -8.38 7.26
C PHE A 29 -24.00 -8.43 7.90
N ASP A 30 -24.11 -8.90 9.14
CA ASP A 30 -25.39 -8.93 9.85
C ASP A 30 -25.70 -7.54 10.40
N ALA A 31 -24.70 -6.89 11.01
CA ALA A 31 -24.82 -5.53 11.52
C ALA A 31 -24.63 -4.45 10.43
N MET A 32 -24.16 -4.83 9.23
CA MET A 32 -23.80 -3.90 8.15
C MET A 32 -22.75 -2.86 8.59
N THR A 33 -21.73 -3.31 9.32
CA THR A 33 -20.63 -2.46 9.82
C THR A 33 -19.27 -2.98 9.35
N ALA A 34 -18.24 -2.14 9.49
CA ALA A 34 -16.86 -2.54 9.26
C ALA A 34 -15.95 -1.92 10.32
N THR A 35 -15.13 -2.74 10.96
CA THR A 35 -14.14 -2.28 11.95
C THR A 35 -12.75 -2.31 11.35
N GLN A 36 -12.00 -1.22 11.49
CA GLN A 36 -10.60 -1.20 11.09
C GLN A 36 -9.79 -2.15 11.98
N ALA A 37 -9.17 -3.15 11.37
CA ALA A 37 -8.38 -4.16 12.08
C ALA A 37 -6.88 -3.83 12.08
N TRP A 38 -6.42 -3.09 11.07
CA TRP A 38 -5.01 -2.74 10.89
C TRP A 38 -4.87 -1.64 9.83
N ALA A 39 -3.83 -0.81 9.93
CA ALA A 39 -3.42 0.13 8.90
C ALA A 39 -1.90 0.17 8.79
N ASP A 40 -1.42 0.48 7.59
CA ASP A 40 0.00 0.77 7.36
C ASP A 40 0.45 2.00 8.18
N ASP A 41 1.68 1.98 8.69
CA ASP A 41 2.30 3.02 9.50
C ASP A 41 3.24 3.95 8.70
N ASP A 42 3.31 3.81 7.37
CA ASP A 42 4.08 4.71 6.52
C ASP A 42 3.48 6.11 6.43
N PRO A 43 4.19 7.14 6.93
CA PRO A 43 3.62 8.46 7.12
C PRO A 43 3.55 9.32 5.85
N GLN A 44 4.21 8.94 4.74
CA GLN A 44 4.71 9.97 3.82
C GLN A 44 4.41 9.81 2.34
N LEU A 45 3.91 8.68 1.86
CA LEU A 45 3.78 8.51 0.40
C LEU A 45 2.38 8.76 -0.13
N ARG A 46 2.30 9.65 -1.13
CA ARG A 46 1.10 9.91 -1.93
C ARG A 46 1.19 9.18 -3.26
N SER A 47 0.17 8.41 -3.56
CA SER A 47 0.00 7.71 -4.82
C SER A 47 -1.42 7.96 -5.31
N PRO A 48 -1.68 9.10 -5.99
CA PRO A 48 -3.06 9.56 -6.19
C PRO A 48 -3.83 8.77 -7.26
N VAL A 49 -3.14 8.05 -8.15
CA VAL A 49 -3.75 7.44 -9.34
C VAL A 49 -3.85 5.92 -9.24
N ALA A 50 -2.73 5.26 -8.91
CA ALA A 50 -2.68 3.82 -8.84
C ALA A 50 -1.92 3.36 -7.61
N GLY A 51 -2.26 2.16 -7.18
CA GLY A 51 -1.63 1.48 -6.09
C GLY A 51 -2.31 0.15 -5.90
N ASP A 52 -1.62 -0.73 -5.19
CA ASP A 52 -2.08 -2.08 -4.97
C ASP A 52 -1.75 -2.53 -3.56
N ALA A 53 -2.60 -3.40 -3.04
CA ALA A 53 -2.41 -4.02 -1.76
C ALA A 53 -2.93 -5.45 -1.85
N ASP A 54 -2.02 -6.41 -1.75
CA ASP A 54 -2.36 -7.83 -1.84
C ASP A 54 -1.69 -8.62 -0.72
N ARG A 55 -2.33 -9.69 -0.28
CA ARG A 55 -1.91 -10.48 0.88
C ARG A 55 -1.30 -11.80 0.43
N SER A 56 -0.09 -12.07 0.90
CA SER A 56 0.54 -13.38 0.76
C SER A 56 -0.13 -14.43 1.67
N ALA A 57 0.03 -15.71 1.35
CA ALA A 57 -0.48 -16.82 2.17
C ALA A 57 0.01 -16.77 3.64
N GLY A 58 1.23 -16.25 3.87
CA GLY A 58 1.82 -16.10 5.21
C GLY A 58 1.32 -14.89 6.00
N GLY A 59 0.38 -14.09 5.49
CA GLY A 59 -0.17 -12.94 6.21
C GLY A 59 0.54 -11.61 5.97
N HIS A 60 1.72 -11.61 5.35
CA HIS A 60 2.38 -10.39 4.89
C HIS A 60 1.59 -9.74 3.77
N VAL A 61 1.72 -8.42 3.64
CA VAL A 61 1.06 -7.62 2.62
C VAL A 61 2.11 -7.07 1.65
N LEU A 62 1.86 -7.20 0.36
CA LEU A 62 2.61 -6.53 -0.68
C LEU A 62 1.86 -5.24 -1.05
N ARG A 63 2.47 -4.09 -0.75
CA ARG A 63 1.95 -2.76 -1.08
C ARG A 63 2.73 -2.18 -2.26
N LEU A 64 2.03 -1.84 -3.33
CA LEU A 64 2.56 -1.07 -4.44
C LEU A 64 2.03 0.36 -4.37
N ASP A 65 2.93 1.31 -4.39
CA ASP A 65 2.62 2.71 -4.65
C ASP A 65 3.14 3.07 -6.04
N SER A 66 2.36 3.82 -6.82
CA SER A 66 2.74 4.24 -8.17
C SER A 66 2.24 5.64 -8.46
N THR A 67 3.20 6.56 -8.54
CA THR A 67 2.92 7.96 -8.88
C THR A 67 2.86 8.14 -10.39
N TRP A 68 2.08 9.15 -10.81
CA TRP A 68 1.92 9.46 -12.23
C TRP A 68 3.22 10.03 -12.80
N VAL A 69 3.66 9.47 -13.94
CA VAL A 69 4.83 9.92 -14.68
C VAL A 69 4.36 10.82 -15.81
N ASP A 70 4.75 12.10 -15.79
CA ASP A 70 4.49 13.06 -16.85
C ASP A 70 5.68 14.00 -17.06
N ALA A 71 5.50 15.00 -17.93
CA ALA A 71 6.53 15.99 -18.25
C ALA A 71 6.90 16.87 -17.03
N ASP A 72 5.97 17.09 -16.10
CA ASP A 72 6.18 17.90 -14.90
C ASP A 72 6.80 17.06 -13.76
N ASN A 73 6.66 15.74 -13.82
CA ASN A 73 7.14 14.76 -12.83
C ASN A 73 7.91 13.61 -13.50
N PRO A 74 9.00 13.88 -14.25
CA PRO A 74 9.69 12.84 -15.02
C PRO A 74 10.41 11.81 -14.13
N ALA A 75 10.68 12.17 -12.88
CA ALA A 75 11.30 11.30 -11.87
C ALA A 75 10.29 10.51 -11.04
N ALA A 76 8.97 10.67 -11.28
CA ALA A 76 7.96 9.84 -10.65
C ALA A 76 8.20 8.36 -10.93
N GLY A 77 7.71 7.50 -10.05
CA GLY A 77 8.02 6.09 -10.10
C GLY A 77 7.17 5.27 -9.16
N ALA A 78 7.48 3.99 -9.10
CA ALA A 78 6.78 3.06 -8.24
C ALA A 78 7.64 2.59 -7.08
N ARG A 79 7.00 2.34 -5.94
CA ARG A 79 7.63 1.79 -4.75
C ARG A 79 6.84 0.57 -4.30
N LEU A 80 7.53 -0.56 -4.18
CA LEU A 80 6.96 -1.83 -3.71
C LEU A 80 7.47 -2.10 -2.30
N ARG A 81 6.59 -2.48 -1.38
CA ARG A 81 6.92 -2.78 0.02
C ARG A 81 6.31 -4.10 0.42
N GLU A 82 7.05 -4.90 1.17
CA GLU A 82 6.46 -5.96 1.98
C GLU A 82 6.23 -5.45 3.39
N LEU A 83 5.04 -5.70 3.91
CA LEU A 83 4.60 -5.30 5.23
C LEU A 83 4.28 -6.56 6.06
N ASP A 84 4.73 -6.57 7.30
CA ASP A 84 4.31 -7.53 8.34
C ASP A 84 3.34 -6.82 9.30
N PRO A 85 2.03 -7.10 9.24
CA PRO A 85 1.03 -6.47 10.11
C PRO A 85 1.25 -6.71 11.61
N ALA A 86 2.09 -7.68 12.00
CA ALA A 86 2.40 -7.97 13.40
C ALA A 86 3.59 -7.14 13.94
N ARG A 87 4.24 -6.31 13.12
CA ARG A 87 5.41 -5.50 13.51
C ARG A 87 5.12 -4.01 13.50
N SER A 88 5.96 -3.26 14.23
CA SER A 88 6.08 -1.81 14.10
C SER A 88 7.56 -1.42 14.22
N PRO A 89 8.15 -0.73 13.21
CA PRO A 89 7.55 -0.41 11.92
C PRO A 89 7.16 -1.68 11.15
N ASN A 90 6.05 -1.61 10.40
CA ASN A 90 5.53 -2.79 9.72
C ASN A 90 6.32 -3.17 8.46
N ALA A 91 7.18 -2.28 7.94
CA ALA A 91 7.92 -2.53 6.71
C ALA A 91 9.00 -3.59 6.92
N VAL A 92 8.96 -4.66 6.13
CA VAL A 92 10.02 -5.69 6.10
C VAL A 92 11.13 -5.26 5.13
N TRP A 93 10.75 -4.83 3.93
CA TRP A 93 11.66 -4.29 2.93
C TRP A 93 10.94 -3.30 2.00
N THR A 94 11.72 -2.52 1.26
CA THR A 94 11.24 -1.56 0.26
C THR A 94 12.08 -1.67 -1.00
N LEU A 95 11.43 -1.71 -2.16
CA LEU A 95 12.04 -1.67 -3.48
C LEU A 95 11.53 -0.44 -4.23
N TYR A 96 12.46 0.36 -4.74
CA TYR A 96 12.14 1.48 -5.62
C TYR A 96 12.35 1.04 -7.07
N MET A 97 11.32 1.19 -7.90
CA MET A 97 11.43 0.96 -9.34
C MET A 97 12.22 2.10 -9.99
N PRO A 98 12.83 1.87 -11.16
CA PRO A 98 13.52 2.92 -11.89
C PRO A 98 12.62 4.16 -12.11
N PRO A 99 13.16 5.39 -11.98
CA PRO A 99 12.41 6.60 -12.26
C PRO A 99 11.83 6.61 -13.69
N GLY A 100 10.70 7.29 -13.87
CA GLY A 100 10.00 7.37 -15.15
C GLY A 100 9.29 6.07 -15.55
N LYS A 101 9.15 5.11 -14.63
CA LYS A 101 8.42 3.86 -14.85
C LYS A 101 7.21 3.78 -13.94
N PHE A 102 6.07 3.48 -14.56
CA PHE A 102 4.81 3.24 -13.88
C PHE A 102 4.57 1.74 -13.74
N SER A 103 4.15 1.32 -12.55
CA SER A 103 3.68 -0.03 -12.28
C SER A 103 2.20 0.02 -11.93
N HIS A 104 1.37 -0.83 -12.52
CA HIS A 104 -0.07 -0.73 -12.27
C HIS A 104 -0.53 -1.56 -11.06
N ARG A 105 -0.08 -2.81 -10.97
CA ARG A 105 -0.44 -3.80 -9.94
C ARG A 105 0.76 -4.67 -9.60
N ALA A 106 0.75 -5.27 -8.42
CA ALA A 106 1.75 -6.24 -8.00
C ALA A 106 1.10 -7.28 -7.08
N ALA A 107 1.19 -8.56 -7.48
CA ALA A 107 0.65 -9.68 -6.72
C ALA A 107 1.81 -10.51 -6.13
N PRO A 108 1.74 -10.91 -4.84
CA PRO A 108 2.69 -11.84 -4.27
C PRO A 108 2.41 -13.25 -4.80
N ILE A 109 3.45 -13.93 -5.32
CA ILE A 109 3.35 -15.33 -5.76
C ILE A 109 3.94 -16.25 -4.70
N SER A 110 5.24 -16.08 -4.42
CA SER A 110 5.99 -16.85 -3.43
C SER A 110 6.82 -15.93 -2.57
N ARG A 111 7.00 -16.29 -1.29
CA ARG A 111 7.79 -15.53 -0.33
C ARG A 111 8.93 -16.39 0.22
N PHE A 112 10.16 -15.97 -0.06
CA PHE A 112 11.38 -16.70 0.36
C PHE A 112 12.10 -16.03 1.54
N VAL A 113 11.71 -14.80 1.90
CA VAL A 113 12.33 -14.05 3.00
C VAL A 113 12.19 -14.83 4.31
N GLY A 114 13.32 -15.23 4.91
CA GLY A 114 13.32 -15.99 6.18
C GLY A 114 12.94 -17.46 6.05
N VAL A 115 12.89 -18.03 4.84
CA VAL A 115 12.81 -19.48 4.62
C VAL A 115 14.24 -20.04 4.63
N PRO A 116 14.57 -21.03 5.49
CA PRO A 116 15.87 -21.70 5.45
C PRO A 116 16.09 -22.38 4.09
N GLU A 117 17.32 -22.31 3.57
CA GLU A 117 17.75 -23.05 2.36
C GLU A 117 17.70 -24.57 2.56
#